data_AF-A0A5P9JT14-F1
#
_entry.id   AF-A0A5P9JT14-F1
#
_cell.length_a   1.000
_cell.length_b   1.000
_cell.length_c   1.000
_cell.angle_alpha   90.00
_cell.angle_beta   90.00
_cell.angle_gamma   90.00
#
_symmetry.space_group_name_H-M   'P 1'
#
loop_
_entity.id
_entity.type
_entity.pdbx_description
1 polymer ?
#
loop_
_entity_poly.entity_id
_entity_poly.type
_entity_poly.pdbx_seq_one_letter_code
_entity_poly.pdbx_strand_id
1 'polypeptide(L)' 'MPERGEPSLKELLSDPIVRQLMARDGTSERQVRSIALSVRRRMALERRLAVAAQIRPPSRPPRLGG' A
#
# COMPACT_ATOMS: atom_id res chain seq x y z
N MET A 1 0.34 -29.91 3.46
CA MET A 1 1.39 -29.04 2.88
C MET A 1 1.33 -27.73 3.64
N PRO A 2 2.40 -27.21 4.26
CA PRO A 2 2.32 -25.94 4.95
C PRO A 2 2.12 -24.84 3.89
N GLU A 3 1.02 -24.10 4.03
CA GLU A 3 0.72 -22.90 3.26
C GLU A 3 1.89 -21.93 3.39
N ARG A 4 2.79 -21.86 2.39
CA ARG A 4 3.85 -20.85 2.38
C ARG A 4 3.17 -19.51 2.21
N GLY A 5 3.07 -18.75 3.30
CA GLY A 5 2.53 -17.40 3.29
C GLY A 5 3.24 -16.52 2.26
N GLU A 6 2.56 -15.44 1.87
CA GLU A 6 3.08 -14.50 0.88
C GLU A 6 4.45 -13.95 1.33
N PRO A 7 5.51 -14.06 0.50
CA PRO A 7 6.85 -13.68 0.89
C PRO A 7 6.93 -12.18 1.16
N SER A 8 7.68 -11.81 2.18
CA SER A 8 7.96 -10.42 2.46
C SER A 8 8.80 -9.79 1.34
N LEU A 9 8.71 -8.47 1.21
CA LEU A 9 9.55 -7.72 0.26
C LEU A 9 11.05 -7.99 0.48
N LYS A 10 11.47 -8.21 1.74
CA LYS A 10 12.88 -8.53 2.05
C LYS A 10 13.29 -9.88 1.47
N GLU A 11 12.42 -10.89 1.58
CA GLU A 11 12.66 -12.23 1.02
C GLU A 11 12.72 -12.17 -0.50
N LEU A 12 11.77 -11.49 -1.14
CA LEU A 12 11.76 -11.29 -2.60
C LEU A 12 13.04 -10.61 -3.11
N LEU A 13 13.50 -9.55 -2.44
CA LEU A 13 14.73 -8.84 -2.84
C LEU A 13 16.00 -9.65 -2.57
N SER A 14 15.92 -10.67 -1.71
CA SER A 14 17.03 -11.60 -1.45
C SER A 14 17.07 -12.74 -2.46
N ASP A 15 16.01 -12.94 -3.25
CA ASP A 15 15.90 -14.00 -4.24
C ASP A 15 16.86 -13.72 -5.43
N PRO A 16 17.74 -14.67 -5.81
CA PRO A 16 18.69 -14.49 -6.89
C PRO A 16 18.03 -14.26 -8.26
N ILE A 17 16.86 -14.85 -8.52
CA ILE A 17 16.11 -14.66 -9.77
C ILE A 17 15.61 -13.21 -9.84
N VAL A 18 15.03 -12.72 -8.75
CA VAL A 18 14.55 -11.34 -8.66
C VAL A 18 15.72 -10.36 -8.84
N ARG A 19 16.86 -10.62 -8.21
CA ARG A 19 18.06 -9.78 -8.37
C ARG A 19 18.59 -9.78 -9.81
N GLN A 20 18.55 -10.92 -10.50
CA GLN A 20 18.93 -10.99 -11.92
C GLN A 20 17.98 -10.20 -12.81
N LEU A 21 16.66 -10.31 -12.59
CA LEU A 21 15.65 -9.54 -13.32
C LEU A 21 15.86 -8.05 -13.11
N MET A 22 16.05 -7.62 -11.86
CA MET A 22 16.35 -6.23 -11.54
C MET A 22 17.61 -5.72 -12.23
N ALA A 23 18.68 -6.52 -12.24
CA ALA A 23 19.92 -6.16 -12.92
C ALA A 23 19.73 -6.03 -14.44
N ARG A 24 19.00 -6.97 -15.06
CA ARG A 24 18.65 -6.93 -16.49
C ARG A 24 17.85 -5.68 -16.82
N ASP A 25 16.93 -5.29 -15.94
CA ASP A 25 16.02 -4.17 -16.14
C ASP A 25 16.61 -2.84 -15.60
N GLY A 26 17.89 -2.80 -15.22
CA GLY A 26 18.58 -1.60 -14.72
C GLY A 26 18.01 -1.02 -13.42
N THR A 27 17.31 -1.84 -12.64
CA THR A 27 16.60 -1.43 -11.43
C THR A 27 17.41 -1.75 -10.18
N SER A 28 17.54 -0.78 -9.28
CA SER A 28 18.25 -0.95 -8.01
C SER A 28 17.29 -1.31 -6.86
N GLU A 29 17.81 -2.04 -5.86
CA GLU A 29 17.07 -2.36 -4.64
C GLU A 29 16.58 -1.11 -3.90
N ARG A 30 17.39 -0.04 -3.92
CA ARG A 30 17.03 1.26 -3.33
C ARG A 30 15.77 1.84 -3.98
N GLN A 31 15.66 1.78 -5.31
CA GLN A 31 14.47 2.26 -6.03
C GLN A 31 13.23 1.45 -5.65
N VAL A 32 13.32 0.12 -5.65
CA VAL A 32 12.21 -0.76 -5.27
C VAL A 32 11.73 -0.47 -3.85
N ARG A 33 12.65 -0.33 -2.89
CA ARG A 33 12.31 0.01 -1.50
C ARG A 33 11.66 1.38 -1.38
N SER A 34 12.14 2.37 -2.13
CA SER A 34 11.56 3.73 -2.15
C SER A 34 10.11 3.72 -2.66
N ILE A 35 9.86 3.00 -3.75
CA ILE A 35 8.52 2.84 -4.32
C ILE A 35 7.60 2.13 -3.31
N ALA A 36 8.04 1.02 -2.73
CA ALA A 36 7.26 0.27 -1.76
C ALA A 36 6.87 1.12 -0.53
N LEU A 37 7.79 1.94 -0.03
CA LEU A 37 7.50 2.89 1.05
C LEU A 37 6.47 3.94 0.64
N SER A 38 6.59 4.49 -0.56
CA SER A 38 5.68 5.50 -1.09
C SER A 38 4.25 4.93 -1.23
N VAL A 39 4.13 3.72 -1.77
CA VAL A 39 2.85 3.00 -1.89
C VAL A 39 2.25 2.73 -0.51
N ARG A 40 3.04 2.25 0.45
CA ARG A 40 2.55 2.02 1.83
C ARG A 40 2.02 3.30 2.48
N ARG A 41 2.72 4.42 2.30
CA ARG A 41 2.27 5.73 2.82
C ARG A 41 0.97 6.17 2.18
N ARG A 42 0.87 6.04 0.86
CA ARG A 42 -0.36 6.37 0.11
C ARG A 42 -1.54 5.53 0.58
N MET A 43 -1.37 4.21 0.66
CA MET A 43 -2.41 3.29 1.13
C MET A 43 -2.84 3.60 2.58
N ALA A 44 -1.89 3.95 3.45
CA ALA A 44 -2.21 4.36 4.82
C ALA A 44 -3.03 5.65 4.87
N LEU A 45 -2.73 6.62 3.99
CA LEU A 45 -3.50 7.86 3.87
C LEU A 45 -4.92 7.58 3.36
N GLU A 46 -5.05 6.81 2.28
CA GLU A 46 -6.35 6.45 1.69
C GLU A 46 -7.24 5.70 2.71
N ARG A 47 -6.67 4.77 3.49
CA ARG A 47 -7.38 4.10 4.59
C ARG A 47 -7.86 5.08 5.66
N ARG A 48 -7.02 6.04 6.07
CA ARG A 48 -7.42 7.06 7.06
C ARG A 48 -8.55 7.94 6.54
N LEU A 49 -8.49 8.36 5.28
CA LEU A 49 -9.54 9.15 4.64
C LEU A 49 -10.84 8.35 4.54
N ALA A 50 -10.78 7.08 4.17
CA ALA A 50 -11.95 6.19 4.13
C ALA A 50 -12.61 6.01 5.50
N VAL A 51 -11.82 5.93 6.58
CA VAL A 51 -12.33 5.89 7.96
C VAL A 51 -12.96 7.24 8.35
N ALA A 52 -12.31 8.35 8.05
CA ALA A 52 -12.84 9.69 8.34
C ALA A 52 -14.16 9.97 7.60
N ALA A 53 -14.30 9.50 6.37
CA ALA A 53 -15.53 9.61 5.58
C ALA A 53 -16.70 8.83 6.20
N GLN A 54 -16.44 7.68 6.82
CA GLN A 54 -17.46 6.87 7.51
C GLN A 54 -17.92 7.50 8.83
N ILE A 55 -17.08 8.31 9.48
CA ILE A 55 -17.39 8.96 10.76
C ILE A 55 -18.24 10.23 10.57
N ARG A 56 -18.36 10.77 9.34
CA ARG A 56 -19.19 11.94 9.08
C ARG A 56 -20.67 11.53 9.18
N PRO A 57 -21.43 11.97 10.21
CA PRO A 57 -22.85 11.62 10.30
C PRO A 57 -23.58 12.21 9.09
N PRO A 58 -24.63 11.53 8.56
CA PRO A 58 -25.46 12.11 7.52
C PRO A 58 -25.99 13.44 8.05
N SER A 59 -25.57 14.53 7.41
CA SER A 59 -26.02 15.89 7.70
C SER A 59 -27.55 15.87 7.72
N ARG A 60 -28.14 15.99 8.92
CA ARG A 60 -29.58 16.06 9.11
C ARG A 60 -30.09 17.18 8.18
N PRO A 61 -31.03 16.93 7.26
CA PRO A 61 -31.52 17.99 6.40
C PRO A 61 -32.13 19.10 7.27
N PRO A 62 -31.94 20.38 6.92
CA PRO A 62 -32.59 21.46 7.64
C PRO A 62 -34.10 21.25 7.54
N ARG A 63 -34.79 21.15 8.68
CA ARG A 63 -36.24 21.21 8.70
C ARG A 63 -36.63 22.63 8.28
N LEU A 64 -37.01 22.79 7.01
CA LEU A 64 -37.81 23.93 6.57
C LEU A 64 -39.18 23.77 7.21
N GLY A 65 -39.38 24.43 8.35
CA GLY A 65 -40.67 24.63 8.99
C GLY A 65 -40.82 26.11 9.31
N GLY A 66 -41.91 26.70 8.84
CA GLY A 66 -42.27 28.11 9.03
C GLY A 66 -42.99 28.64 7.82
#